data_AF-B0VGB7-F1
#
_entry.id   AF-B0VGB7-F1
#
_cell.length_a   1.000
_cell.length_b   1.000
_cell.length_c   1.000
_cell.angle_alpha   90.00
_cell.angle_beta   90.00
_cell.angle_gamma   90.00
#
_symmetry.space_group_name_H-M   'P 1'
#
loop_
_entity.id
_entity.type
_entity.pdbx_description
1 polymer ?
#
loop_
_entity_poly.entity_id
_entity_poly.type
_entity_poly.pdbx_seq_one_letter_code
_entity_poly.pdbx_strand_id
1 'polypeptide(L)'
;MFYRRYRKVNQKQIKLFYPKGLKFMRFNKTFICLFSLLIILFLISGCGNKRSPTGGPQDIDKPVVLESSPAEFGDISSGYIEISFSKPMDRNTLANSIYIYPPVQNKKITLDGANLKIHIKEFLKPDTNYFITLTKRLKDLRGNTLEKNQTLIYRNGKLATNRIAGTITYEEPTDKGLPLELTLLSADSLLVLSSVIQGGAYAIDNLNPQKHILRTYIDKDFNGRYDFGREPFFEGITDGSSVATLNITMAYGDTTRAKISQVNVLSDRELQVILSEDIKSYDELSIQTKNTPLSIAYQLIEGYIINLLTAKMDSTEYTLTLTGVKDKKDNISNKLETKFKVRPVADTLAPKIIFTNPRNGASVNTLLPVLEIHFNEIIPKANIKAKLLCGNQEIPLKHLSETGRIHRFQPPKELENYKSHLLIISSETTDFSGNHLKNDYELQFLPLLRK
;
A
#
# COMPACT_ATOMS: atom_id res chain seq x y z
N MET A 1 33.18 16.59 68.92
CA MET A 1 34.40 16.41 69.74
C MET A 1 35.61 16.71 68.85
N PHE A 2 35.98 17.99 68.78
CA PHE A 2 37.27 18.52 68.34
C PHE A 2 37.41 19.88 69.05
N TYR A 3 38.66 20.31 69.22
CA TYR A 3 39.19 21.00 70.39
C TYR A 3 38.82 22.48 70.64
N ARG A 4 38.79 22.81 71.95
CA ARG A 4 38.83 24.12 72.64
C ARG A 4 39.74 25.23 72.06
N ARG A 5 39.31 26.50 72.23
CA ARG A 5 39.97 27.56 73.07
C ARG A 5 39.13 28.86 73.09
N TYR A 6 38.59 29.27 74.26
CA TYR A 6 38.99 30.42 75.13
C TYR A 6 39.07 31.79 74.42
N ARG A 7 38.48 32.91 74.88
CA ARG A 7 38.56 33.51 76.23
C ARG A 7 37.57 34.70 76.37
N LYS A 8 37.07 34.89 77.61
CA LYS A 8 36.50 36.06 78.36
C LYS A 8 36.41 37.43 77.64
N VAL A 9 35.45 38.32 77.95
CA VAL A 9 35.50 39.20 79.14
C VAL A 9 34.17 39.98 79.38
N ASN A 10 33.81 40.06 80.67
CA ASN A 10 33.01 41.04 81.44
C ASN A 10 31.51 41.28 81.21
N GLN A 11 30.74 40.75 82.18
CA GLN A 11 29.56 41.38 82.75
C GLN A 11 29.94 42.63 83.58
N LYS A 12 29.23 43.74 83.36
CA LYS A 12 28.97 44.75 84.39
C LYS A 12 27.47 45.05 84.38
N GLN A 13 26.82 44.66 85.47
CA GLN A 13 25.48 45.14 85.84
C GLN A 13 25.54 46.65 86.09
N ILE A 14 24.55 47.40 85.61
CA ILE A 14 24.17 48.69 86.21
C ILE A 14 22.64 48.78 86.29
N LYS A 15 22.21 49.17 87.48
CA LYS A 15 20.87 49.31 88.03
C LYS A 15 19.94 50.22 87.23
N LEU A 16 18.65 49.90 87.31
CA LEU A 16 17.52 50.81 87.08
C LEU A 16 17.71 52.13 87.83
N PHE A 17 17.57 53.24 87.11
CA PHE A 17 17.17 54.53 87.66
C PHE A 17 16.24 55.22 86.67
N TYR A 18 14.97 55.38 87.05
CA TYR A 18 14.03 56.28 86.38
C TYR A 18 14.45 57.73 86.64
N PRO A 19 14.31 58.61 85.62
CA PRO A 19 13.82 59.94 85.90
C PRO A 19 12.57 60.26 85.08
N LYS A 20 11.62 60.84 85.80
CA LYS A 20 10.39 61.47 85.32
C LYS A 20 10.71 62.52 84.26
N GLY A 21 9.92 62.54 83.19
CA GLY A 21 10.01 63.56 82.14
C GLY A 21 9.09 63.26 80.95
N LEU A 22 7.82 62.97 81.23
CA LEU A 22 6.82 62.71 80.19
C LEU A 22 6.38 64.03 79.54
N LYS A 23 6.94 64.39 78.39
CA LYS A 23 6.28 65.31 77.45
C LYS A 23 5.56 64.46 76.41
N PHE A 24 4.24 64.37 76.57
CA PHE A 24 3.34 63.79 75.58
C PHE A 24 3.40 64.62 74.29
N MET A 25 4.18 64.16 73.31
CA MET A 25 4.06 64.66 71.95
C MET A 25 2.84 63.98 71.32
N ARG A 26 1.76 64.76 71.18
CA ARG A 26 0.51 64.34 70.54
C ARG A 26 0.79 63.96 69.09
N PHE A 27 0.92 62.67 68.82
CA PHE A 27 0.82 62.15 67.46
C PHE A 27 -0.63 62.33 66.99
N ASN A 28 -0.80 63.04 65.87
CA ASN A 28 -2.10 63.31 65.27
C ASN A 28 -2.82 61.98 65.01
N LYS A 29 -4.11 61.86 65.37
CA LYS A 29 -4.90 60.61 65.21
C LYS A 29 -4.87 60.09 63.76
N THR A 30 -4.77 60.99 62.79
CA THR A 30 -4.61 60.68 61.36
C THR A 30 -3.30 59.95 61.05
N PHE A 31 -2.19 60.30 61.71
CA PHE A 31 -0.88 59.67 61.46
C PHE A 31 -0.79 58.26 62.08
N ILE A 32 -1.41 58.06 63.25
CA ILE A 32 -1.53 56.74 63.88
C ILE A 32 -2.46 55.85 63.06
N CYS A 33 -3.58 56.38 62.55
CA CYS A 33 -4.47 55.63 61.65
C CYS A 33 -3.76 55.25 60.34
N LEU A 34 -3.00 56.17 59.72
CA LEU A 34 -2.29 55.90 58.48
C LEU A 34 -1.20 54.84 58.66
N PHE A 35 -0.46 54.89 59.77
CA PHE A 35 0.58 53.91 60.08
C PHE A 35 -0.01 52.53 60.44
N SER A 36 -1.13 52.51 61.17
CA SER A 36 -1.90 51.28 61.45
C SER A 36 -2.46 50.67 60.17
N LEU A 37 -2.96 51.49 59.25
CA LEU A 37 -3.47 51.05 57.95
C LEU A 37 -2.35 50.49 57.07
N LEU A 38 -1.16 51.11 57.08
CA LEU A 38 0.01 50.67 56.32
C LEU A 38 0.57 49.34 56.85
N ILE A 39 0.57 49.13 58.17
CA ILE A 39 0.97 47.86 58.80
C ILE A 39 -0.05 46.75 58.48
N ILE A 40 -1.35 47.06 58.51
CA ILE A 40 -2.40 46.12 58.09
C ILE A 40 -2.25 45.77 56.61
N LEU A 41 -1.87 46.74 55.75
CA LEU A 41 -1.61 46.51 54.32
C LEU A 41 -0.38 45.61 54.09
N PHE A 42 0.65 45.70 54.95
CA PHE A 42 1.83 44.84 54.88
C PHE A 42 1.55 43.42 55.37
N LEU A 43 0.65 43.23 56.34
CA LEU A 43 0.28 41.91 56.87
C LEU A 43 -0.61 41.08 55.92
N ILE A 44 -1.29 41.70 54.96
CA ILE A 44 -2.10 40.99 53.94
C ILE A 44 -1.33 40.60 52.66
N SER A 45 -0.03 40.95 52.57
CA SER A 45 0.82 40.60 51.41
C SER A 45 1.39 39.18 51.46
N GLY A 46 1.03 38.38 52.47
CA GLY A 46 1.41 36.97 52.63
C GLY A 46 0.38 35.98 52.08
N CYS A 47 -0.24 36.26 50.93
CA CYS A 47 -1.09 35.27 50.28
C CYS A 47 -0.19 34.27 49.55
N GLY A 48 0.22 33.21 50.25
CA GLY A 48 0.92 32.07 49.67
C GLY A 48 0.11 31.48 48.53
N ASN A 49 0.56 31.71 47.30
CA ASN A 49 -0.07 31.18 46.11
C ASN A 49 0.11 29.66 46.15
N LYS A 50 -0.92 28.90 46.55
CA LYS A 50 -0.95 27.44 46.39
C LYS A 50 -0.89 27.15 44.90
N ARG A 51 0.32 27.04 44.35
CA ARG A 51 0.52 26.40 43.05
C ARG A 51 0.02 24.98 43.20
N SER A 52 -0.96 24.59 42.39
CA SER A 52 -1.36 23.20 42.24
C SER A 52 -0.09 22.37 42.01
N PRO A 53 0.05 21.18 42.62
CA PRO A 53 1.22 20.34 42.36
C PRO A 53 1.35 20.18 40.84
N THR A 54 2.41 20.74 40.27
CA THR A 54 2.78 20.44 38.89
C THR A 54 3.13 18.96 38.93
N GLY A 55 2.21 18.12 38.44
CA GLY A 55 2.47 16.70 38.31
C GLY A 55 3.82 16.50 37.64
N GLY A 56 4.55 15.47 38.06
CA GLY A 56 5.80 15.08 37.40
C GLY A 56 5.57 14.87 35.89
N PRO A 57 6.64 14.75 35.10
CA PRO A 57 6.52 14.50 33.66
C PRO A 57 5.53 13.36 33.40
N GLN A 58 4.68 13.54 32.39
CA GLN A 58 3.72 12.52 31.99
C GLN A 58 4.49 11.25 31.61
N ASP A 59 4.13 10.14 32.25
CA ASP A 59 4.66 8.83 31.89
C ASP A 59 4.06 8.39 30.55
N ILE A 60 4.91 8.34 29.52
CA ILE A 60 4.56 7.98 28.14
C ILE A 60 5.09 6.61 27.73
N ASP A 61 5.79 5.88 28.62
CA ASP A 61 6.37 4.57 28.26
C ASP A 61 5.24 3.55 28.07
N LYS A 62 5.30 2.79 26.97
CA LYS A 62 4.26 1.81 26.66
C LYS A 62 4.43 0.53 27.50
N PRO A 63 3.33 -0.07 27.98
CA PRO A 63 3.38 -1.38 28.63
C PRO A 63 3.85 -2.46 27.65
N VAL A 64 4.65 -3.41 28.13
CA VAL A 64 5.11 -4.58 27.37
C VAL A 64 4.87 -5.86 28.16
N VAL A 65 4.62 -6.97 27.48
CA VAL A 65 4.59 -8.31 28.11
C VAL A 65 6.03 -8.70 28.46
N LEU A 66 6.25 -9.07 29.73
CA LEU A 66 7.55 -9.51 30.23
C LEU A 66 7.69 -11.03 30.16
N GLU A 67 6.67 -11.75 30.62
CA GLU A 67 6.67 -13.21 30.72
C GLU A 67 5.24 -13.76 30.70
N SER A 68 5.12 -15.06 30.42
CA SER A 68 3.89 -15.82 30.58
C SER A 68 4.15 -17.14 31.30
N SER A 69 3.16 -17.61 32.07
CA SER A 69 3.14 -18.92 32.69
C SER A 69 1.85 -19.66 32.28
N PRO A 70 1.92 -20.79 31.56
CA PRO A 70 3.15 -21.38 31.03
C PRO A 70 3.84 -20.45 30.00
N ALA A 71 5.12 -20.71 29.70
CA ALA A 71 5.82 -19.99 28.63
C ALA A 71 5.11 -20.20 27.28
N GLU A 72 5.38 -19.34 26.30
CA GLU A 72 4.83 -19.48 24.94
C GLU A 72 5.11 -20.88 24.37
N PHE A 73 4.12 -21.43 23.65
CA PHE A 73 4.01 -22.83 23.20
C PHE A 73 3.87 -23.87 24.32
N GLY A 74 3.73 -23.41 25.57
CA GLY A 74 3.48 -24.24 26.74
C GLY A 74 2.10 -24.87 26.78
N ASP A 75 1.98 -25.94 27.57
CA ASP A 75 0.74 -26.69 27.71
C ASP A 75 -0.24 -26.01 28.68
N ILE A 76 -1.47 -25.80 28.22
CA ILE A 76 -2.55 -25.14 28.99
C ILE A 76 -3.67 -26.11 29.34
N SER A 77 -3.40 -27.41 29.39
CA SER A 77 -4.41 -28.43 29.76
C SER A 77 -5.02 -28.21 31.15
N SER A 78 -4.30 -27.54 32.05
CA SER A 78 -4.79 -27.13 33.37
C SER A 78 -5.83 -26.00 33.34
N GLY A 79 -5.93 -25.28 32.21
CA GLY A 79 -6.80 -24.12 32.03
C GLY A 79 -6.28 -22.81 32.61
N TYR A 80 -5.05 -22.75 33.13
CA TYR A 80 -4.47 -21.55 33.73
C TYR A 80 -3.39 -20.93 32.85
N ILE A 81 -3.54 -19.63 32.57
CA ILE A 81 -2.52 -18.78 31.94
C ILE A 81 -2.34 -17.51 32.78
N GLU A 82 -1.10 -17.15 33.07
CA GLU A 82 -0.70 -15.89 33.69
C GLU A 82 0.24 -15.13 32.75
N ILE A 83 0.02 -13.82 32.61
CA ILE A 83 0.82 -12.94 31.75
C ILE A 83 1.21 -11.72 32.58
N SER A 84 2.51 -11.47 32.70
CA SER A 84 3.06 -10.35 33.47
C SER A 84 3.44 -9.20 32.54
N PHE A 85 3.05 -7.98 32.89
CA PHE A 85 3.39 -6.76 32.17
C PHE A 85 4.47 -5.94 32.88
N SER A 86 5.15 -5.05 32.14
CA SER A 86 6.11 -4.10 32.71
C SER A 86 5.49 -3.05 33.63
N LYS A 87 4.17 -2.86 33.55
CA LYS A 87 3.42 -1.83 34.27
C LYS A 87 2.08 -2.35 34.78
N PRO A 88 1.53 -1.77 35.86
CA PRO A 88 0.15 -2.02 36.25
C PRO A 88 -0.83 -1.64 35.14
N MET A 89 -1.75 -2.55 34.82
CA MET A 89 -2.70 -2.39 33.73
C MET A 89 -4.07 -1.90 34.25
N ASP A 90 -4.83 -1.22 33.39
CA ASP A 90 -6.17 -0.76 33.74
C ASP A 90 -7.22 -1.85 33.51
N ARG A 91 -7.80 -2.33 34.62
CA ARG A 91 -8.87 -3.34 34.63
C ARG A 91 -10.08 -2.94 33.79
N ASN A 92 -10.39 -1.64 33.70
CA ASN A 92 -11.54 -1.15 32.94
C ASN A 92 -11.36 -1.35 31.43
N THR A 93 -10.12 -1.51 30.97
CA THR A 93 -9.80 -1.75 29.56
C THR A 93 -9.70 -3.23 29.19
N LEU A 94 -9.90 -4.17 30.12
CA LEU A 94 -9.85 -5.60 29.80
C LEU A 94 -10.98 -6.03 28.87
N ALA A 95 -12.17 -5.45 29.05
CA ALA A 95 -13.32 -5.75 28.22
C ALA A 95 -13.00 -5.40 26.76
N ASN A 96 -13.12 -6.38 25.87
CA ASN A 96 -12.81 -6.26 24.43
C ASN A 96 -11.32 -6.03 24.08
N SER A 97 -10.40 -6.30 25.00
CA SER A 97 -8.96 -6.16 24.71
C SER A 97 -8.21 -7.49 24.59
N ILE A 98 -8.85 -8.59 24.97
CA ILE A 98 -8.28 -9.94 24.98
C ILE A 98 -9.18 -10.84 24.13
N TYR A 99 -8.59 -11.46 23.11
CA TYR A 99 -9.26 -12.42 22.22
C TYR A 99 -8.58 -13.77 22.37
N ILE A 100 -9.38 -14.84 22.40
CA ILE A 100 -8.88 -16.22 22.47
C ILE A 100 -9.43 -16.99 21.28
N TYR A 101 -8.55 -17.60 20.50
CA TYR A 101 -8.89 -18.48 19.38
C TYR A 101 -8.24 -19.86 19.55
N PRO A 102 -8.92 -20.99 19.34
CA PRO A 102 -10.36 -21.11 19.14
C PRO A 102 -11.17 -20.48 20.29
N PRO A 103 -12.39 -19.99 20.02
CA PRO A 103 -13.20 -19.35 21.05
C PRO A 103 -13.47 -20.27 22.23
N VAL A 104 -13.25 -19.74 23.42
CA VAL A 104 -13.63 -20.38 24.70
C VAL A 104 -14.76 -19.62 25.36
N GLN A 105 -15.82 -20.31 25.78
CA GLN A 105 -17.02 -19.70 26.33
C GLN A 105 -16.87 -19.51 27.84
N ASN A 106 -16.65 -20.59 28.58
CA ASN A 106 -16.54 -20.54 30.03
C ASN A 106 -15.11 -20.20 30.48
N LYS A 107 -14.87 -18.93 30.79
CA LYS A 107 -13.57 -18.42 31.26
C LYS A 107 -13.72 -17.31 32.28
N LYS A 108 -12.73 -17.16 33.15
CA LYS A 108 -12.58 -16.03 34.07
C LYS A 108 -11.27 -15.32 33.79
N ILE A 109 -11.35 -14.02 33.50
CA ILE A 109 -10.19 -13.15 33.31
C ILE A 109 -10.11 -12.20 34.49
N THR A 110 -8.97 -12.13 35.17
CA THR A 110 -8.72 -11.24 36.30
C THR A 110 -7.39 -10.54 36.11
N LEU A 111 -7.30 -9.29 36.55
CA LEU A 111 -6.08 -8.50 36.51
C LEU A 111 -5.75 -8.01 37.91
N ASP A 112 -4.53 -8.27 38.35
CA ASP A 112 -3.99 -7.87 39.65
C ASP A 112 -2.69 -7.10 39.45
N GLY A 113 -2.78 -5.77 39.52
CA GLY A 113 -1.67 -4.87 39.17
C GLY A 113 -1.20 -5.09 37.74
N ALA A 114 -0.01 -5.67 37.59
CA ALA A 114 0.63 -5.97 36.31
C ALA A 114 0.42 -7.42 35.85
N ASN A 115 -0.35 -8.24 36.58
CA ASN A 115 -0.51 -9.67 36.30
C ASN A 115 -1.92 -9.98 35.80
N LEU A 116 -2.02 -10.44 34.56
CA LEU A 116 -3.26 -10.91 33.94
C LEU A 116 -3.37 -12.42 34.10
N LYS A 117 -4.46 -12.87 34.71
CA LYS A 117 -4.77 -14.29 34.94
C LYS A 117 -6.01 -14.68 34.13
N ILE A 118 -5.87 -15.73 33.33
CA ILE A 118 -6.95 -16.34 32.54
C ILE A 118 -7.15 -17.76 33.07
N HIS A 119 -8.36 -18.05 33.55
CA HIS A 119 -8.78 -19.37 33.99
C HIS A 119 -9.91 -19.87 33.08
N ILE A 120 -9.61 -20.84 32.23
CA ILE A 120 -10.56 -21.50 31.34
C ILE A 120 -11.22 -22.64 32.10
N LYS A 121 -12.55 -22.65 32.11
CA LYS A 121 -13.40 -23.55 32.92
C LYS A 121 -14.23 -24.48 32.05
N GLU A 122 -13.65 -24.91 30.94
CA GLU A 122 -14.24 -25.87 30.00
C GLU A 122 -13.13 -26.71 29.38
N PHE A 123 -13.52 -27.83 28.80
CA PHE A 123 -12.59 -28.74 28.14
C PHE A 123 -12.03 -28.09 26.87
N LEU A 124 -10.70 -28.04 26.77
CA LEU A 124 -9.99 -27.59 25.59
C LEU A 124 -9.96 -28.71 24.54
N LYS A 125 -9.93 -28.32 23.25
CA LYS A 125 -9.79 -29.26 22.14
C LYS A 125 -8.42 -29.93 22.21
N PRO A 126 -8.32 -31.26 21.99
CA PRO A 126 -7.03 -31.96 21.97
C PRO A 126 -6.19 -31.52 20.76
N ASP A 127 -4.88 -31.62 20.89
CA ASP A 127 -3.87 -31.32 19.86
C ASP A 127 -4.13 -30.00 19.11
N THR A 128 -4.46 -28.97 19.87
CA THR A 128 -4.91 -27.68 19.33
C THR A 128 -4.07 -26.54 19.91
N ASN A 129 -3.63 -25.63 19.04
CA ASN A 129 -3.02 -24.38 19.45
C ASN A 129 -4.10 -23.35 19.81
N TYR A 130 -3.92 -22.67 20.93
CA TYR A 130 -4.75 -21.58 21.42
C TYR A 130 -3.97 -20.26 21.34
N PHE A 131 -4.52 -19.30 20.61
CA PHE A 131 -3.97 -17.99 20.33
C PHE A 131 -4.65 -16.97 21.25
N ILE A 132 -3.87 -16.32 22.10
CA ILE A 132 -4.35 -15.28 23.01
C ILE A 132 -3.82 -13.95 22.50
N THR A 133 -4.71 -13.15 21.91
CA THR A 133 -4.37 -11.83 21.37
C THR A 133 -4.72 -10.72 22.35
N LEU A 134 -3.69 -10.00 22.78
CA LEU A 134 -3.76 -8.76 23.54
C LEU A 134 -3.74 -7.59 22.54
N THR A 135 -4.77 -6.75 22.54
CA THR A 135 -4.87 -5.66 21.56
C THR A 135 -4.37 -4.32 22.10
N LYS A 136 -4.10 -3.36 21.20
CA LYS A 136 -3.79 -1.95 21.54
C LYS A 136 -4.90 -1.25 22.35
N ARG A 137 -6.07 -1.86 22.54
CA ARG A 137 -7.12 -1.34 23.43
C ARG A 137 -6.79 -1.54 24.91
N LEU A 138 -5.90 -2.48 25.24
CA LEU A 138 -5.42 -2.69 26.61
C LEU A 138 -4.49 -1.53 27.00
N LYS A 139 -4.79 -0.86 28.11
CA LYS A 139 -4.04 0.31 28.58
C LYS A 139 -3.46 0.11 29.97
N ASP A 140 -2.39 0.83 30.26
CA ASP A 140 -1.90 1.00 31.61
C ASP A 140 -2.77 1.99 32.42
N LEU A 141 -2.48 2.15 33.71
CA LEU A 141 -3.16 3.12 34.59
C LEU A 141 -2.93 4.60 34.22
N ARG A 142 -2.09 4.89 33.22
CA ARG A 142 -1.79 6.24 32.70
C ARG A 142 -2.40 6.46 31.30
N GLY A 143 -3.06 5.45 30.74
CA GLY A 143 -3.71 5.51 29.43
C GLY A 143 -2.82 5.14 28.25
N ASN A 144 -1.57 4.72 28.49
CA ASN A 144 -0.67 4.26 27.43
C ASN A 144 -1.11 2.87 26.92
N THR A 145 -1.14 2.70 25.61
CA THR A 145 -1.51 1.42 24.96
C THR A 145 -0.29 0.53 24.74
N LEU A 146 -0.52 -0.76 24.49
CA LEU A 146 0.50 -1.61 23.87
C LEU A 146 1.01 -0.98 22.56
N GLU A 147 2.27 -1.25 22.21
CA GLU A 147 2.88 -0.79 20.94
C GLU A 147 2.09 -1.32 19.73
N LYS A 148 1.82 -2.63 19.75
CA LYS A 148 1.11 -3.38 18.73
C LYS A 148 0.20 -4.43 19.38
N ASN A 149 -0.71 -4.99 18.59
CA ASN A 149 -1.39 -6.21 19.02
C ASN A 149 -0.35 -7.31 19.19
N GLN A 150 -0.49 -8.11 20.26
CA GLN A 150 0.42 -9.19 20.58
C GLN A 150 -0.37 -10.48 20.72
N THR A 151 -0.08 -11.47 19.89
CA THR A 151 -0.65 -12.81 20.01
C THR A 151 0.37 -13.75 20.63
N LEU A 152 -0.02 -14.42 21.73
CA LEU A 152 0.73 -15.48 22.37
C LEU A 152 0.09 -16.83 22.01
N ILE A 153 0.90 -17.83 21.68
CA ILE A 153 0.43 -19.15 21.28
C ILE A 153 0.66 -20.16 22.40
N TYR A 154 -0.35 -20.97 22.71
CA TYR A 154 -0.30 -22.06 23.68
C TYR A 154 -0.83 -23.34 23.05
N ARG A 155 -0.63 -24.49 23.69
CA ARG A 155 -1.15 -25.78 23.19
C ARG A 155 -1.93 -26.52 24.26
N ASN A 156 -2.87 -27.35 23.82
CA ASN A 156 -3.45 -28.41 24.65
C ASN A 156 -3.14 -29.75 23.97
N GLY A 157 -2.18 -30.51 24.48
CA GLY A 157 -1.64 -31.68 23.79
C GLY A 157 -0.53 -31.33 22.80
N LYS A 158 -0.53 -31.94 21.61
CA LYS A 158 0.51 -31.73 20.58
C LYS A 158 0.42 -30.32 19.96
N LEU A 159 1.58 -29.68 19.79
CA LEU A 159 1.69 -28.42 19.07
C LEU A 159 1.41 -28.63 17.58
N ALA A 160 0.44 -27.90 17.02
CA ALA A 160 0.23 -27.84 15.58
C ALA A 160 1.32 -26.95 14.94
N THR A 161 1.89 -27.40 13.82
CA THR A 161 3.07 -26.78 13.19
C THR A 161 2.80 -26.32 11.76
N ASN A 162 1.54 -26.10 11.38
CA ASN A 162 1.23 -25.65 10.02
C ASN A 162 1.84 -24.26 9.78
N ARG A 163 2.21 -24.01 8.53
CA ARG A 163 2.91 -22.80 8.11
C ARG A 163 2.24 -22.16 6.91
N ILE A 164 2.16 -20.84 6.93
CA ILE A 164 1.83 -20.01 5.75
C ILE A 164 3.07 -19.17 5.45
N ALA A 165 3.52 -19.15 4.20
CA ALA A 165 4.64 -18.31 3.79
C ALA A 165 4.46 -17.81 2.35
N GLY A 166 5.20 -16.76 2.00
CA GLY A 166 5.19 -16.25 0.63
C GLY A 166 6.01 -14.99 0.47
N THR A 167 5.93 -14.43 -0.73
CA THR A 167 6.57 -13.16 -1.10
C THR A 167 5.61 -11.99 -0.94
N ILE A 168 6.16 -10.79 -0.82
CA ILE A 168 5.41 -9.52 -0.75
C ILE A 168 5.84 -8.66 -1.93
N THR A 169 4.88 -8.30 -2.78
CA THR A 169 5.05 -7.34 -3.88
C THR A 169 4.23 -6.08 -3.58
N TYR A 170 4.70 -4.95 -4.12
CA TYR A 170 4.15 -3.63 -3.85
C TYR A 170 3.81 -2.95 -5.18
N GLU A 171 2.62 -2.38 -5.29
CA GLU A 171 2.22 -1.53 -6.43
C GLU A 171 3.13 -0.30 -6.52
N GLU A 172 3.35 0.39 -5.39
CA GLU A 172 4.25 1.54 -5.30
C GLU A 172 5.61 1.13 -4.73
N PRO A 173 6.73 1.33 -5.46
CA PRO A 173 8.07 0.96 -4.98
C PRO A 173 8.47 1.63 -3.65
N THR A 174 7.94 2.81 -3.34
CA THR A 174 8.21 3.54 -2.10
C THR A 174 7.61 2.88 -0.86
N ASP A 175 6.63 2.00 -1.03
CA ASP A 175 6.01 1.29 0.09
C ASP A 175 6.88 0.15 0.61
N LYS A 176 7.87 -0.27 -0.20
CA LYS A 176 8.79 -1.34 0.15
C LYS A 176 9.59 -0.97 1.40
N GLY A 177 9.40 -1.77 2.45
CA GLY A 177 10.09 -1.61 3.74
C GLY A 177 9.27 -0.89 4.80
N LEU A 178 8.09 -0.37 4.48
CA LEU A 178 7.12 0.04 5.49
C LEU A 178 6.54 -1.17 6.24
N PRO A 179 6.10 -1.01 7.50
CA PRO A 179 5.41 -2.06 8.24
C PRO A 179 4.03 -2.34 7.64
N LEU A 180 3.69 -3.63 7.51
CA LEU A 180 2.35 -4.10 7.16
C LEU A 180 1.68 -4.64 8.41
N GLU A 181 0.51 -4.10 8.73
CA GLU A 181 -0.39 -4.64 9.74
C GLU A 181 -1.05 -5.90 9.20
N LEU A 182 -0.73 -7.05 9.79
CA LEU A 182 -1.23 -8.36 9.40
C LEU A 182 -2.30 -8.85 10.36
N THR A 183 -3.41 -9.30 9.78
CA THR A 183 -4.49 -9.99 10.49
C THR A 183 -4.74 -11.34 9.83
N LEU A 184 -4.61 -12.41 10.61
CA LEU A 184 -5.00 -13.75 10.18
C LEU A 184 -6.33 -14.11 10.84
N LEU A 185 -7.29 -14.53 10.02
CA LEU A 185 -8.61 -14.96 10.44
C LEU A 185 -8.82 -16.44 10.15
N SER A 186 -9.77 -17.05 10.85
CA SER A 186 -10.31 -18.36 10.48
C SER A 186 -11.17 -18.24 9.23
N ALA A 187 -11.58 -19.39 8.66
CA ALA A 187 -12.58 -19.43 7.60
C ALA A 187 -13.90 -18.70 7.97
N ASP A 188 -14.25 -18.71 9.26
CA ASP A 188 -15.44 -18.03 9.81
C ASP A 188 -15.16 -16.56 10.20
N SER A 189 -14.07 -15.98 9.70
CA SER A 189 -13.67 -14.58 9.95
C SER A 189 -13.36 -14.24 11.42
N LEU A 190 -13.06 -15.23 12.26
CA LEU A 190 -12.64 -15.01 13.65
C LEU A 190 -11.14 -14.71 13.72
N LEU A 191 -10.74 -13.73 14.54
CA LEU A 191 -9.33 -13.38 14.73
C LEU A 191 -8.54 -14.57 15.29
N VAL A 192 -7.54 -15.03 14.52
CA VAL A 192 -6.58 -16.05 14.95
C VAL A 192 -5.35 -15.38 15.54
N LEU A 193 -4.71 -14.50 14.78
CA LEU A 193 -3.54 -13.73 15.24
C LEU A 193 -3.46 -12.39 14.54
N SER A 194 -2.71 -11.48 15.17
CA SER A 194 -2.33 -10.20 14.61
C SER A 194 -0.83 -10.01 14.77
N SER A 195 -0.18 -9.47 13.74
CA SER A 195 1.26 -9.25 13.71
C SER A 195 1.61 -8.07 12.83
N VAL A 196 2.86 -7.61 12.90
CA VAL A 196 3.42 -6.62 11.99
C VAL A 196 4.56 -7.28 11.23
N ILE A 197 4.49 -7.28 9.90
CA ILE A 197 5.52 -7.82 9.01
C ILE A 197 6.12 -6.70 8.16
N GLN A 198 7.30 -6.93 7.58
CA GLN A 198 7.96 -5.96 6.70
C GLN A 198 8.91 -6.68 5.75
N GLY A 199 9.26 -6.04 4.64
CA GLY A 199 10.24 -6.56 3.68
C GLY A 199 9.60 -7.23 2.46
N GLY A 200 10.29 -8.22 1.88
CA GLY A 200 9.88 -8.87 0.61
C GLY A 200 9.32 -10.28 0.74
N ALA A 201 9.29 -10.84 1.95
CA ALA A 201 8.79 -12.17 2.22
C ALA A 201 8.31 -12.27 3.67
N TYR A 202 7.43 -13.23 3.95
CA TYR A 202 6.90 -13.46 5.28
C TYR A 202 6.68 -14.95 5.56
N ALA A 203 6.56 -15.27 6.84
CA ALA A 203 6.13 -16.57 7.31
C ALA A 203 5.35 -16.46 8.61
N ILE A 204 4.37 -17.34 8.75
CA ILE A 204 3.57 -17.53 9.95
C ILE A 204 3.60 -19.02 10.27
N ASP A 205 4.14 -19.35 11.42
CA ASP A 205 4.33 -20.72 11.89
C ASP A 205 3.33 -21.09 12.99
N ASN A 206 3.32 -22.37 13.35
CA ASN A 206 2.55 -22.91 14.47
C ASN A 206 1.04 -22.66 14.37
N LEU A 207 0.50 -22.83 13.17
CA LEU A 207 -0.93 -22.71 12.90
C LEU A 207 -1.64 -24.06 13.06
N ASN A 208 -2.93 -23.98 13.42
CA ASN A 208 -3.82 -25.13 13.39
C ASN A 208 -4.12 -25.54 11.92
N PRO A 209 -4.43 -26.82 11.64
CA PRO A 209 -4.72 -27.29 10.29
C PRO A 209 -6.11 -26.87 9.81
N GLN A 210 -6.18 -25.66 9.24
CA GLN A 210 -7.42 -25.08 8.71
C GLN A 210 -7.12 -24.03 7.64
N LYS A 211 -8.15 -23.66 6.87
CA LYS A 211 -8.11 -22.50 5.99
C LYS A 211 -8.02 -21.22 6.80
N HIS A 212 -7.24 -20.27 6.30
CA HIS A 212 -7.06 -18.96 6.89
C HIS A 212 -7.31 -17.87 5.87
N ILE A 213 -7.97 -16.79 6.31
CA ILE A 213 -8.05 -15.54 5.56
C ILE A 213 -6.93 -14.64 6.08
N LEU A 214 -6.02 -14.22 5.22
CA LEU A 214 -4.94 -13.29 5.53
C LEU A 214 -5.30 -11.92 4.98
N ARG A 215 -5.27 -10.90 5.85
CA ARG A 215 -5.45 -9.49 5.50
C ARG A 215 -4.21 -8.70 5.88
N THR A 216 -3.78 -7.81 5.01
CA THR A 216 -2.68 -6.87 5.28
C THR A 216 -2.96 -5.48 4.73
N TYR A 217 -2.51 -4.46 5.43
CA TYR A 217 -2.48 -3.07 4.95
C TYR A 217 -1.25 -2.34 5.50
N ILE A 218 -0.89 -1.23 4.86
CA ILE A 218 0.12 -0.30 5.39
C ILE A 218 -0.60 0.91 5.96
N ASP A 219 -0.47 1.11 7.27
CA ASP A 219 -1.01 2.28 7.99
C ASP A 219 -0.08 3.47 7.80
N LYS A 220 -0.36 4.32 6.80
CA LYS A 220 0.49 5.44 6.41
C LYS A 220 0.27 6.69 7.27
N ASP A 221 -0.94 6.87 7.79
CA ASP A 221 -1.28 8.02 8.63
C ASP A 221 -1.25 7.70 10.13
N PHE A 222 -0.90 6.46 10.49
CA PHE A 222 -0.75 5.94 11.85
C PHE A 222 -2.04 5.96 12.67
N ASN A 223 -3.20 5.85 12.01
CA ASN A 223 -4.50 5.89 12.66
C ASN A 223 -4.99 4.50 13.13
N GLY A 224 -4.26 3.42 12.80
CA GLY A 224 -4.53 2.05 13.20
C GLY A 224 -5.67 1.35 12.46
N ARG A 225 -6.07 1.85 11.29
CA ARG A 225 -7.09 1.25 10.42
C ARG A 225 -6.69 1.41 8.95
N TYR A 226 -7.24 0.54 8.11
CA TYR A 226 -7.07 0.66 6.67
C TYR A 226 -7.93 1.80 6.09
N ASP A 227 -7.30 2.73 5.37
CA ASP A 227 -7.96 3.78 4.60
C ASP A 227 -7.99 3.49 3.09
N PHE A 228 -9.20 3.19 2.61
CA PHE A 228 -9.44 2.78 1.22
C PHE A 228 -8.89 3.80 0.20
N GLY A 229 -8.08 3.29 -0.74
CA GLY A 229 -7.51 4.03 -1.87
C GLY A 229 -6.37 4.99 -1.53
N ARG A 230 -6.08 5.21 -0.25
CA ARG A 230 -4.89 5.96 0.22
C ARG A 230 -3.79 5.03 0.71
N GLU A 231 -4.16 3.82 1.06
CA GLU A 231 -3.27 2.80 1.57
C GLU A 231 -3.38 1.54 0.71
N PRO A 232 -2.27 0.81 0.56
CA PRO A 232 -2.32 -0.46 -0.12
C PRO A 232 -2.90 -1.54 0.81
N PHE A 233 -3.67 -2.45 0.24
CA PHE A 233 -4.32 -3.54 0.94
C PHE A 233 -4.14 -4.86 0.19
N PHE A 234 -4.21 -5.96 0.93
CA PHE A 234 -4.30 -7.31 0.37
C PHE A 234 -5.21 -8.18 1.24
N GLU A 235 -6.00 -9.03 0.58
CA GLU A 235 -6.74 -10.13 1.21
C GLU A 235 -6.55 -11.41 0.37
N GLY A 236 -6.27 -12.52 1.04
CA GLY A 236 -6.16 -13.83 0.40
C GLY A 236 -6.60 -14.96 1.33
N ILE A 237 -6.92 -16.11 0.76
CA ILE A 237 -7.33 -17.30 1.52
C ILE A 237 -6.38 -18.47 1.24
N THR A 238 -6.04 -19.23 2.27
CA THR A 238 -5.26 -20.47 2.14
C THR A 238 -6.15 -21.70 2.00
N ASP A 239 -5.57 -22.76 1.44
CA ASP A 239 -6.24 -24.05 1.21
C ASP A 239 -6.34 -24.93 2.47
N GLY A 240 -5.58 -24.60 3.52
CA GLY A 240 -5.51 -25.34 4.78
C GLY A 240 -4.43 -26.44 4.81
N SER A 241 -3.54 -26.46 3.81
CA SER A 241 -2.39 -27.37 3.75
C SER A 241 -1.43 -27.18 4.93
N SER A 242 -0.65 -28.21 5.24
CA SER A 242 0.40 -28.16 6.30
C SER A 242 1.44 -27.08 6.03
N VAL A 243 1.82 -26.91 4.76
CA VAL A 243 2.64 -25.80 4.28
C VAL A 243 1.88 -25.14 3.14
N ALA A 244 1.32 -23.96 3.41
CA ALA A 244 0.59 -23.18 2.44
C ALA A 244 1.48 -22.04 1.91
N THR A 245 1.43 -21.85 0.59
CA THR A 245 2.07 -20.68 -0.06
C THR A 245 1.00 -19.66 -0.41
N LEU A 246 1.17 -18.42 0.04
CA LEU A 246 0.30 -17.31 -0.30
C LEU A 246 1.16 -16.08 -0.56
N ASN A 247 1.17 -15.58 -1.80
CA ASN A 247 1.90 -14.36 -2.13
C ASN A 247 1.01 -13.15 -1.86
N ILE A 248 1.56 -12.15 -1.18
CA ILE A 248 0.90 -10.88 -0.89
C ILE A 248 1.23 -9.91 -2.01
N THR A 249 0.19 -9.38 -2.66
CA THR A 249 0.31 -8.30 -3.65
C THR A 249 -0.38 -7.07 -3.09
N MET A 250 0.40 -6.14 -2.55
CA MET A 250 -0.10 -4.90 -1.95
C MET A 250 -0.54 -3.94 -3.05
N ALA A 251 -1.84 -3.61 -3.08
CA ALA A 251 -2.44 -2.78 -4.12
C ALA A 251 -3.36 -1.69 -3.54
N TYR A 252 -3.42 -0.55 -4.21
CA TYR A 252 -4.29 0.57 -3.86
C TYR A 252 -5.69 0.35 -4.41
N GLY A 253 -6.70 0.55 -3.57
CA GLY A 253 -8.08 0.65 -4.04
C GLY A 253 -8.24 1.80 -5.03
N ASP A 254 -8.98 1.57 -6.11
CA ASP A 254 -9.34 2.62 -7.07
C ASP A 254 -10.85 2.61 -7.25
N THR A 255 -11.47 3.76 -7.03
CA THR A 255 -12.90 3.99 -7.25
C THR A 255 -13.17 4.90 -8.43
N THR A 256 -12.11 5.41 -9.07
CA THR A 256 -12.26 6.22 -10.28
C THR A 256 -12.69 5.32 -11.42
N ARG A 257 -13.31 5.96 -12.41
CA ARG A 257 -13.87 5.29 -13.57
C ARG A 257 -13.45 6.08 -14.77
N ALA A 258 -12.95 5.38 -15.77
CA ALA A 258 -12.50 5.98 -17.02
C ALA A 258 -13.57 6.90 -17.62
N LYS A 259 -13.15 8.10 -18.03
CA LYS A 259 -13.94 9.09 -18.77
C LYS A 259 -13.23 9.42 -20.06
N ILE A 260 -13.99 9.83 -21.09
CA ILE A 260 -13.38 10.41 -22.29
C ILE A 260 -12.93 11.84 -21.97
N SER A 261 -11.63 12.06 -21.99
CA SER A 261 -11.02 13.37 -21.81
C SER A 261 -11.06 14.18 -23.10
N GLN A 262 -10.73 13.55 -24.23
CA GLN A 262 -10.56 14.25 -25.50
C GLN A 262 -10.65 13.27 -26.69
N VAL A 263 -11.03 13.77 -27.87
CA VAL A 263 -10.89 13.06 -29.15
C VAL A 263 -10.03 13.92 -30.08
N ASN A 264 -8.87 13.40 -30.48
CA ASN A 264 -8.01 14.00 -31.49
C ASN A 264 -8.36 13.46 -32.86
N VAL A 265 -8.52 14.35 -33.83
CA VAL A 265 -8.68 14.02 -35.24
C VAL A 265 -7.34 14.21 -35.92
N LEU A 266 -6.65 13.11 -36.25
CA LEU A 266 -5.32 13.15 -36.86
C LEU A 266 -5.41 13.30 -38.40
N SER A 267 -6.42 12.68 -39.00
CA SER A 267 -6.74 12.81 -40.42
C SER A 267 -8.24 12.62 -40.66
N ASP A 268 -8.68 12.62 -41.92
CA ASP A 268 -10.04 12.25 -42.31
C ASP A 268 -10.35 10.75 -42.11
N ARG A 269 -9.40 9.94 -41.63
CA ARG A 269 -9.57 8.50 -41.36
C ARG A 269 -8.99 8.03 -40.03
N GLU A 270 -8.29 8.89 -39.29
CA GLU A 270 -7.59 8.50 -38.06
C GLU A 270 -8.01 9.36 -36.87
N LEU A 271 -8.32 8.69 -35.76
CA LEU A 271 -8.71 9.31 -34.49
C LEU A 271 -7.89 8.75 -33.32
N GLN A 272 -7.68 9.57 -32.30
CA GLN A 272 -7.27 9.11 -30.98
C GLN A 272 -8.29 9.53 -29.93
N VAL A 273 -8.83 8.56 -29.19
CA VAL A 273 -9.69 8.80 -28.03
C VAL A 273 -8.81 8.75 -26.79
N ILE A 274 -8.71 9.86 -26.07
CA ILE A 274 -7.94 10.00 -24.84
C ILE A 274 -8.88 9.84 -23.65
N LEU A 275 -8.55 8.94 -22.75
CA LEU A 275 -9.30 8.65 -21.52
C LEU A 275 -8.62 9.29 -20.29
N SER A 276 -9.33 9.34 -19.17
CA SER A 276 -8.81 9.88 -17.90
C SER A 276 -7.79 8.97 -17.21
N GLU A 277 -7.73 7.70 -17.59
CA GLU A 277 -6.91 6.66 -16.99
C GLU A 277 -6.71 5.50 -17.99
N ASP A 278 -5.76 4.62 -17.67
CA ASP A 278 -5.49 3.44 -18.48
C ASP A 278 -6.65 2.45 -18.47
N ILE A 279 -7.03 1.96 -19.66
CA ILE A 279 -8.08 0.96 -19.79
C ILE A 279 -7.53 -0.41 -20.17
N LYS A 280 -8.27 -1.43 -19.75
CA LYS A 280 -8.03 -2.84 -20.05
C LYS A 280 -8.85 -3.30 -21.24
N SER A 281 -10.12 -2.92 -21.30
CA SER A 281 -11.05 -3.35 -22.37
C SER A 281 -12.30 -2.47 -22.43
N TYR A 282 -13.11 -2.67 -23.47
CA TYR A 282 -14.48 -2.15 -23.59
C TYR A 282 -15.34 -3.16 -24.35
N ASP A 283 -16.67 -3.08 -24.20
CA ASP A 283 -17.61 -4.01 -24.84
C ASP A 283 -17.89 -3.59 -26.29
N GLU A 284 -18.21 -2.32 -26.51
CA GLU A 284 -18.52 -1.77 -27.83
C GLU A 284 -17.97 -0.35 -27.98
N LEU A 285 -17.52 -0.03 -29.19
CA LEU A 285 -17.20 1.33 -29.62
C LEU A 285 -17.93 1.62 -30.92
N SER A 286 -18.72 2.69 -30.95
CA SER A 286 -19.42 3.15 -32.15
C SER A 286 -19.21 4.64 -32.40
N ILE A 287 -19.14 5.00 -33.68
CA ILE A 287 -19.10 6.38 -34.14
C ILE A 287 -20.26 6.57 -35.10
N GLN A 288 -21.04 7.63 -34.92
CA GLN A 288 -22.17 7.92 -35.81
C GLN A 288 -22.37 9.41 -35.97
N THR A 289 -22.87 9.82 -37.14
CA THR A 289 -23.53 11.12 -37.30
C THR A 289 -24.97 11.01 -36.80
N LYS A 290 -25.82 12.03 -37.00
CA LYS A 290 -27.20 12.08 -36.48
C LYS A 290 -28.00 10.77 -36.61
N ASN A 291 -27.81 9.99 -37.68
CA ASN A 291 -28.45 8.67 -37.88
C ASN A 291 -27.60 7.70 -38.74
N THR A 292 -26.33 7.99 -39.00
CA THR A 292 -25.51 7.17 -39.92
C THR A 292 -24.26 6.67 -39.20
N PRO A 293 -24.09 5.34 -39.05
CA PRO A 293 -22.89 4.78 -38.44
C PRO A 293 -21.68 4.98 -39.36
N LEU A 294 -20.54 5.32 -38.76
CA LEU A 294 -19.25 5.34 -39.41
C LEU A 294 -18.54 4.02 -39.16
N SER A 295 -18.17 3.31 -40.23
CA SER A 295 -17.45 2.05 -40.11
C SER A 295 -16.07 2.26 -39.51
N ILE A 296 -15.70 1.39 -38.55
CA ILE A 296 -14.39 1.37 -37.90
C ILE A 296 -13.65 0.17 -38.45
N ALA A 297 -12.57 0.43 -39.16
CA ALA A 297 -11.76 -0.60 -39.80
C ALA A 297 -10.76 -1.23 -38.80
N TYR A 298 -10.29 -0.45 -37.83
CA TYR A 298 -9.33 -0.90 -36.84
C TYR A 298 -9.40 -0.11 -35.55
N GLN A 299 -9.05 -0.77 -34.44
CA GLN A 299 -9.01 -0.21 -33.10
C GLN A 299 -7.82 -0.77 -32.31
N LEU A 300 -7.12 0.07 -31.56
CA LEU A 300 -5.97 -0.31 -30.75
C LEU A 300 -5.93 0.46 -29.43
N ILE A 301 -5.91 -0.27 -28.31
CA ILE A 301 -5.75 0.30 -26.97
C ILE A 301 -4.25 0.39 -26.63
N GLU A 302 -3.79 1.59 -26.29
CA GLU A 302 -2.44 1.88 -25.80
C GLU A 302 -2.55 2.69 -24.51
N GLY A 303 -2.68 2.00 -23.37
CA GLY A 303 -2.89 2.63 -22.07
C GLY A 303 -4.24 3.35 -21.99
N TYR A 304 -4.20 4.67 -21.84
CA TYR A 304 -5.37 5.55 -21.81
C TYR A 304 -5.79 6.06 -23.20
N ILE A 305 -5.14 5.62 -24.28
CA ILE A 305 -5.42 6.04 -25.65
C ILE A 305 -6.06 4.89 -26.43
N ILE A 306 -7.15 5.16 -27.16
CA ILE A 306 -7.69 4.27 -28.18
C ILE A 306 -7.42 4.90 -29.55
N ASN A 307 -6.56 4.27 -30.35
CA ASN A 307 -6.31 4.67 -31.74
C ASN A 307 -7.35 3.98 -32.64
N LEU A 308 -7.97 4.74 -33.54
CA LEU A 308 -9.01 4.24 -34.46
C LEU A 308 -8.66 4.58 -35.90
N LEU A 309 -8.88 3.61 -36.79
CA LEU A 309 -8.93 3.83 -38.24
C LEU A 309 -10.36 3.64 -38.73
N THR A 310 -10.90 4.62 -39.44
CA THR A 310 -12.31 4.67 -39.82
C THR A 310 -12.50 4.80 -41.32
N ALA A 311 -13.74 4.58 -41.79
CA ALA A 311 -14.15 5.11 -43.08
C ALA A 311 -13.92 6.63 -43.14
N LYS A 312 -13.84 7.17 -44.36
CA LYS A 312 -13.57 8.59 -44.59
C LYS A 312 -14.63 9.45 -43.90
N MET A 313 -14.17 10.32 -43.02
CA MET A 313 -14.99 11.30 -42.30
C MET A 313 -15.15 12.56 -43.14
N ASP A 314 -16.29 13.23 -42.97
CA ASP A 314 -16.58 14.52 -43.59
C ASP A 314 -16.56 15.65 -42.53
N SER A 315 -17.06 16.83 -42.87
CA SER A 315 -17.07 17.98 -41.94
C SER A 315 -18.26 17.99 -40.95
N THR A 316 -19.04 16.92 -40.90
CA THR A 316 -20.17 16.80 -39.97
C THR A 316 -19.72 16.59 -38.52
N GLU A 317 -20.67 16.74 -37.60
CA GLU A 317 -20.46 16.42 -36.19
C GLU A 317 -20.75 14.93 -35.95
N TYR A 318 -19.77 14.26 -35.35
CA TYR A 318 -19.84 12.86 -35.00
C TYR A 318 -20.03 12.70 -33.49
N THR A 319 -20.76 11.65 -33.11
CA THR A 319 -20.90 11.20 -31.73
C THR A 319 -20.15 9.87 -31.59
N LEU A 320 -19.18 9.82 -30.68
CA LEU A 320 -18.48 8.61 -30.29
C LEU A 320 -19.12 8.07 -29.01
N THR A 321 -19.44 6.78 -29.01
CA THR A 321 -19.98 6.06 -27.86
C THR A 321 -19.11 4.85 -27.55
N LEU A 322 -18.79 4.68 -26.27
CA LEU A 322 -18.06 3.57 -25.69
C LEU A 322 -18.93 2.93 -24.61
N THR A 323 -19.05 1.61 -24.58
CA THR A 323 -19.80 0.88 -23.54
C THR A 323 -18.92 -0.12 -22.81
N GLY A 324 -19.25 -0.41 -21.55
CA GLY A 324 -18.55 -1.42 -20.75
C GLY A 324 -17.05 -1.15 -20.59
N VAL A 325 -16.63 0.11 -20.52
CA VAL A 325 -15.21 0.46 -20.44
C VAL A 325 -14.66 0.02 -19.09
N LYS A 326 -13.69 -0.88 -19.11
CA LYS A 326 -13.05 -1.46 -17.94
C LYS A 326 -11.64 -0.92 -17.77
N ASP A 327 -11.32 -0.37 -16.60
CA ASP A 327 -9.97 0.08 -16.28
C ASP A 327 -9.05 -1.11 -15.91
N LYS A 328 -7.78 -0.83 -15.59
CA LYS A 328 -6.82 -1.86 -15.13
C LYS A 328 -7.18 -2.49 -13.77
N LYS A 329 -8.00 -1.82 -12.96
CA LYS A 329 -8.46 -2.26 -11.64
C LYS A 329 -9.88 -2.82 -11.66
N ASP A 330 -10.36 -3.15 -12.86
CA ASP A 330 -11.65 -3.75 -13.14
C ASP A 330 -12.88 -2.88 -12.80
N ASN A 331 -12.73 -1.57 -12.60
CA ASN A 331 -13.84 -0.62 -12.51
C ASN A 331 -14.50 -0.44 -13.88
N ILE A 332 -15.83 -0.32 -13.89
CA ILE A 332 -16.62 -0.27 -15.13
C ILE A 332 -17.32 1.08 -15.29
N SER A 333 -17.07 1.71 -16.44
CA SER A 333 -17.83 2.83 -17.00
C SER A 333 -18.85 2.29 -18.01
N ASN A 334 -20.13 2.23 -17.60
CA ASN A 334 -21.20 1.61 -18.40
C ASN A 334 -21.35 2.23 -19.80
N LYS A 335 -21.33 3.55 -19.90
CA LYS A 335 -21.44 4.29 -21.16
C LYS A 335 -20.65 5.60 -21.07
N LEU A 336 -19.78 5.84 -22.04
CA LEU A 336 -19.08 7.10 -22.27
C LEU A 336 -19.47 7.62 -23.64
N GLU A 337 -19.79 8.91 -23.72
CA GLU A 337 -20.23 9.52 -24.97
C GLU A 337 -19.60 10.91 -25.12
N THR A 338 -19.14 11.24 -26.32
CA THR A 338 -18.64 12.58 -26.64
C THR A 338 -18.92 12.95 -28.09
N LYS A 339 -18.99 14.25 -28.35
CA LYS A 339 -19.15 14.79 -29.70
C LYS A 339 -17.88 15.46 -30.16
N PHE A 340 -17.54 15.28 -31.43
CA PHE A 340 -16.39 15.91 -32.04
C PHE A 340 -16.70 16.33 -33.48
N LYS A 341 -15.95 17.32 -33.98
CA LYS A 341 -16.04 17.81 -35.35
C LYS A 341 -14.75 17.51 -36.08
N VAL A 342 -14.87 17.10 -37.34
CA VAL A 342 -13.73 16.76 -38.17
C VAL A 342 -13.43 17.89 -39.13
N ARG A 343 -12.14 18.21 -39.28
CA ARG A 343 -11.63 18.95 -40.43
C ARG A 343 -11.00 17.91 -41.35
N PRO A 344 -11.67 17.49 -42.44
CA PRO A 344 -11.22 16.33 -43.21
C PRO A 344 -9.98 16.71 -44.01
N VAL A 345 -8.82 16.43 -43.41
CA VAL A 345 -7.51 16.56 -44.03
C VAL A 345 -7.01 15.15 -44.29
N ALA A 346 -6.76 14.83 -45.56
CA ALA A 346 -6.17 13.55 -45.92
C ALA A 346 -4.77 13.44 -45.32
N ASP A 347 -4.42 12.24 -44.85
CA ASP A 347 -3.05 11.94 -44.50
C ASP A 347 -2.21 11.82 -45.76
N THR A 348 -1.10 12.55 -45.82
CA THR A 348 -0.14 12.54 -46.93
C THR A 348 1.25 12.12 -46.49
N LEU A 349 1.43 11.72 -45.24
CA LEU A 349 2.72 11.34 -44.70
C LEU A 349 2.99 9.87 -45.01
N ALA A 350 4.21 9.57 -45.44
CA ALA A 350 4.63 8.19 -45.66
C ALA A 350 4.90 7.49 -44.31
N PRO A 351 4.51 6.20 -44.18
CA PRO A 351 4.88 5.40 -43.02
C PRO A 351 6.39 5.28 -42.89
N LYS A 352 6.84 5.06 -41.66
CA LYS A 352 8.26 4.90 -41.31
C LYS A 352 8.43 3.74 -40.35
N ILE A 353 9.43 2.92 -40.63
CA ILE A 353 9.91 1.91 -39.68
C ILE A 353 10.80 2.63 -38.66
N ILE A 354 10.41 2.59 -37.39
CA ILE A 354 11.08 3.29 -36.28
C ILE A 354 11.97 2.35 -35.46
N PHE A 355 11.70 1.04 -35.50
CA PHE A 355 12.47 0.05 -34.76
C PHE A 355 12.34 -1.33 -35.41
N THR A 356 13.40 -2.14 -35.29
CA THR A 356 13.37 -3.56 -35.63
C THR A 356 14.10 -4.40 -34.58
N ASN A 357 13.59 -5.61 -34.35
CA ASN A 357 14.28 -6.65 -33.60
C ASN A 357 14.27 -7.96 -34.41
N PRO A 358 15.42 -8.50 -34.82
CA PRO A 358 16.77 -7.99 -34.55
C PRO A 358 17.03 -6.62 -35.19
N ARG A 359 18.04 -5.91 -34.68
CA ARG A 359 18.58 -4.72 -35.36
C ARG A 359 19.31 -5.15 -36.64
N ASN A 360 19.41 -4.25 -37.61
CA ASN A 360 20.15 -4.51 -38.84
C ASN A 360 21.62 -4.90 -38.56
N GLY A 361 22.09 -5.95 -39.23
CA GLY A 361 23.41 -6.55 -39.07
C GLY A 361 23.60 -7.42 -37.81
N ALA A 362 22.56 -7.70 -37.03
CA ALA A 362 22.72 -8.48 -35.80
C ALA A 362 22.80 -9.99 -36.02
N SER A 363 23.46 -10.67 -35.08
CA SER A 363 23.35 -12.11 -34.92
C SER A 363 22.18 -12.48 -34.01
N VAL A 364 21.46 -13.56 -34.33
CA VAL A 364 20.38 -14.11 -33.50
C VAL A 364 20.73 -15.52 -33.03
N ASN A 365 20.61 -15.78 -31.72
CA ASN A 365 20.93 -17.09 -31.12
C ASN A 365 19.75 -18.07 -31.20
N THR A 366 19.15 -18.20 -32.39
CA THR A 366 18.04 -19.11 -32.69
C THR A 366 17.93 -19.28 -34.20
N LEU A 367 17.50 -20.47 -34.65
CA LEU A 367 17.20 -20.74 -36.05
C LEU A 367 15.74 -20.43 -36.41
N LEU A 368 14.89 -20.09 -35.44
CA LEU A 368 13.50 -19.70 -35.65
C LEU A 368 13.24 -18.28 -35.11
N PRO A 369 14.00 -17.26 -35.56
CA PRO A 369 13.88 -15.92 -35.01
C PRO A 369 12.50 -15.34 -35.30
N VAL A 370 11.96 -14.63 -34.30
CA VAL A 370 10.83 -13.72 -34.51
C VAL A 370 11.42 -12.38 -34.95
N LEU A 371 11.05 -11.95 -36.16
CA LEU A 371 11.44 -10.70 -36.78
C LEU A 371 10.33 -9.68 -36.51
N GLU A 372 10.64 -8.67 -35.71
CA GLU A 372 9.71 -7.66 -35.23
C GLU A 372 10.02 -6.31 -35.87
N ILE A 373 9.00 -5.67 -36.45
CA ILE A 373 9.08 -4.39 -37.16
C ILE A 373 8.07 -3.44 -36.55
N HIS A 374 8.53 -2.25 -36.16
CA HIS A 374 7.68 -1.20 -35.57
C HIS A 374 7.55 -0.04 -36.55
N PHE A 375 6.32 0.37 -36.79
CA PHE A 375 5.98 1.55 -37.57
C PHE A 375 5.59 2.71 -36.66
N ASN A 376 5.78 3.94 -37.15
CA ASN A 376 5.29 5.16 -36.50
C ASN A 376 3.77 5.31 -36.52
N GLU A 377 3.07 4.47 -37.30
CA GLU A 377 1.61 4.46 -37.50
C GLU A 377 1.12 3.03 -37.71
N ILE A 378 -0.21 2.87 -37.76
CA ILE A 378 -0.83 1.56 -37.87
C ILE A 378 -0.77 1.10 -39.33
N ILE A 379 -0.17 -0.05 -39.59
CA ILE A 379 -0.14 -0.67 -40.91
C ILE A 379 -1.11 -1.87 -40.92
N PRO A 380 -2.16 -1.85 -41.76
CA PRO A 380 -3.04 -3.00 -41.91
C PRO A 380 -2.27 -4.24 -42.40
N LYS A 381 -2.62 -5.42 -41.88
CA LYS A 381 -1.97 -6.69 -42.25
C LYS A 381 -2.05 -7.00 -43.75
N ALA A 382 -3.10 -6.55 -44.43
CA ALA A 382 -3.25 -6.72 -45.88
C ALA A 382 -2.29 -5.82 -46.67
N ASN A 383 -1.87 -4.70 -46.09
CA ASN A 383 -1.07 -3.67 -46.74
C ASN A 383 0.43 -3.91 -46.58
N ILE A 384 0.87 -4.62 -45.54
CA ILE A 384 2.29 -4.94 -45.36
C ILE A 384 2.80 -5.96 -46.39
N LYS A 385 3.87 -5.60 -47.11
CA LYS A 385 4.53 -6.45 -48.10
C LYS A 385 5.93 -6.81 -47.60
N ALA A 386 6.11 -8.06 -47.16
CA ALA A 386 7.36 -8.54 -46.57
C ALA A 386 7.86 -9.80 -47.29
N LYS A 387 9.18 -9.90 -47.50
CA LYS A 387 9.86 -11.07 -48.06
C LYS A 387 11.11 -11.38 -47.26
N LEU A 388 11.41 -12.67 -47.06
CA LEU A 388 12.65 -13.12 -46.42
C LEU A 388 13.49 -13.88 -47.43
N LEU A 389 14.78 -13.56 -47.51
CA LEU A 389 15.72 -14.15 -48.46
C LEU A 389 16.92 -14.78 -47.74
N CYS A 390 17.43 -15.89 -48.29
CA CYS A 390 18.77 -16.42 -48.04
C CYS A 390 19.50 -16.52 -49.40
N GLY A 391 20.45 -15.61 -49.65
CA GLY A 391 20.96 -15.40 -51.01
C GLY A 391 19.84 -15.00 -51.97
N ASN A 392 19.62 -15.78 -53.03
CA ASN A 392 18.55 -15.55 -54.02
C ASN A 392 17.29 -16.37 -53.74
N GLN A 393 17.26 -17.18 -52.68
CA GLN A 393 16.12 -18.03 -52.38
C GLN A 393 15.17 -17.33 -51.41
N GLU A 394 13.89 -17.24 -51.80
CA GLU A 394 12.83 -16.74 -50.93
C GLU A 394 12.39 -17.81 -49.91
N ILE A 395 12.26 -17.39 -48.66
CA ILE A 395 11.83 -18.19 -47.53
C ILE A 395 10.43 -17.69 -47.12
N PRO A 396 9.44 -18.59 -47.03
CA PRO A 396 8.11 -18.21 -46.58
C PRO A 396 8.12 -17.57 -45.18
N LEU A 397 7.29 -16.56 -44.97
CA LEU A 397 7.09 -15.93 -43.67
C LEU A 397 5.69 -16.21 -43.15
N LYS A 398 5.60 -16.64 -41.89
CA LYS A 398 4.36 -16.64 -41.13
C LYS A 398 4.22 -15.29 -40.43
N HIS A 399 3.16 -14.55 -40.72
CA HIS A 399 2.82 -13.31 -40.02
C HIS A 399 2.10 -13.67 -38.71
N LEU A 400 2.72 -13.33 -37.58
CA LEU A 400 2.27 -13.65 -36.22
C LEU A 400 1.39 -12.55 -35.59
N SER A 401 1.58 -11.29 -35.98
CA SER A 401 0.76 -10.18 -35.46
C SER A 401 -0.62 -10.13 -36.13
N GLU A 402 -1.65 -9.76 -35.34
CA GLU A 402 -3.02 -9.68 -35.84
C GLU A 402 -3.34 -8.34 -36.51
N THR A 403 -2.71 -7.23 -36.13
CA THR A 403 -2.61 -5.90 -36.81
C THR A 403 -2.09 -4.86 -35.82
N GLY A 404 -1.46 -3.77 -36.26
CA GLY A 404 -1.12 -2.64 -35.40
C GLY A 404 0.10 -1.83 -35.86
N ARG A 405 0.79 -1.20 -34.90
CA ARG A 405 2.09 -0.55 -35.12
C ARG A 405 3.24 -1.56 -35.21
N ILE A 406 3.03 -2.79 -34.72
CA ILE A 406 4.07 -3.82 -34.58
C ILE A 406 3.71 -5.07 -35.39
N HIS A 407 4.57 -5.41 -36.35
CA HIS A 407 4.46 -6.60 -37.17
C HIS A 407 5.54 -7.62 -36.80
N ARG A 408 5.12 -8.85 -36.51
CA ARG A 408 6.00 -9.97 -36.20
C ARG A 408 5.92 -11.03 -37.27
N PHE A 409 7.06 -11.42 -37.79
CA PHE A 409 7.20 -12.47 -38.79
C PHE A 409 8.08 -13.59 -38.23
N GLN A 410 7.77 -14.83 -38.58
CA GLN A 410 8.62 -15.96 -38.23
C GLN A 410 8.68 -16.93 -39.42
N PRO A 411 9.86 -17.47 -39.75
CA PRO A 411 9.96 -18.53 -40.74
C PRO A 411 9.27 -19.81 -40.19
N PRO A 412 8.55 -20.57 -41.03
CA PRO A 412 7.85 -21.78 -40.59
C PRO A 412 8.80 -22.96 -40.33
N LYS A 413 10.08 -22.85 -40.72
CA LYS A 413 11.13 -23.85 -40.56
C LYS A 413 12.42 -23.18 -40.11
N GLU A 414 13.31 -23.96 -39.50
CA GLU A 414 14.63 -23.49 -39.08
C GLU A 414 15.40 -22.89 -40.25
N LEU A 415 15.96 -21.70 -40.01
CA LEU A 415 16.85 -21.01 -40.92
C LEU A 415 18.23 -21.69 -40.95
N GLU A 416 18.95 -21.47 -42.04
CA GLU A 416 20.30 -22.01 -42.17
C GLU A 416 21.25 -21.32 -41.19
N ASN A 417 21.86 -22.11 -40.30
CA ASN A 417 22.85 -21.61 -39.34
C ASN A 417 24.07 -21.07 -40.08
N TYR A 418 24.67 -19.99 -39.57
CA TYR A 418 25.85 -19.33 -40.15
C TYR A 418 25.66 -18.75 -41.56
N LYS A 419 24.42 -18.61 -42.07
CA LYS A 419 24.12 -17.90 -43.31
C LYS A 419 23.37 -16.60 -43.08
N SER A 420 23.76 -15.55 -43.80
CA SER A 420 23.08 -14.26 -43.74
C SER A 420 21.69 -14.36 -44.37
N HIS A 421 20.71 -13.80 -43.69
CA HIS A 421 19.34 -13.66 -44.16
C HIS A 421 18.98 -12.18 -44.30
N LEU A 422 18.10 -11.87 -45.24
CA LEU A 422 17.65 -10.51 -45.53
C LEU A 422 16.12 -10.47 -45.53
N LEU A 423 15.55 -9.74 -44.59
CA LEU A 423 14.13 -9.39 -44.59
C LEU A 423 13.97 -8.06 -45.34
N ILE A 424 13.09 -8.03 -46.34
CA ILE A 424 12.75 -6.83 -47.10
C ILE A 424 11.30 -6.47 -46.78
N ILE A 425 11.06 -5.24 -46.33
CA ILE A 425 9.73 -4.62 -46.31
C ILE A 425 9.65 -3.69 -47.52
N SER A 426 8.79 -4.01 -48.47
CA SER A 426 8.74 -3.29 -49.75
C SER A 426 8.11 -1.91 -49.61
N SER A 427 8.53 -0.96 -50.45
CA SER A 427 7.90 0.34 -50.68
C SER A 427 6.45 0.23 -51.14
N GLU A 428 6.01 -0.94 -51.63
CA GLU A 428 4.60 -1.23 -51.88
C GLU A 428 3.75 -1.34 -50.59
N THR A 429 4.39 -1.39 -49.42
CA THR A 429 3.70 -1.32 -48.13
C THR A 429 3.05 0.05 -47.97
N THR A 430 1.75 0.05 -47.72
CA THR A 430 0.97 1.27 -47.50
C THR A 430 0.41 1.37 -46.10
N ASP A 431 0.25 2.60 -45.63
CA ASP A 431 -0.59 2.90 -44.47
C ASP A 431 -2.08 2.67 -44.80
N PHE A 432 -2.98 3.06 -43.89
CA PHE A 432 -4.41 2.93 -44.12
C PHE A 432 -4.98 3.99 -45.10
N SER A 433 -4.28 5.09 -45.30
CA SER A 433 -4.64 6.19 -46.21
C SER A 433 -4.15 5.97 -47.65
N GLY A 434 -3.30 4.97 -47.87
CA GLY A 434 -2.69 4.63 -49.15
C GLY A 434 -1.31 5.24 -49.38
N ASN A 435 -0.70 5.89 -48.39
CA ASN A 435 0.66 6.41 -48.51
C ASN A 435 1.67 5.27 -48.45
N HIS A 436 2.60 5.29 -49.39
CA HIS A 436 3.62 4.24 -49.54
C HIS A 436 4.83 4.50 -48.64
N LEU A 437 5.43 3.42 -48.15
CA LEU A 437 6.76 3.47 -47.56
C LEU A 437 7.75 4.07 -48.58
N LYS A 438 8.56 5.03 -48.15
CA LYS A 438 9.39 5.85 -49.05
C LYS A 438 10.35 5.03 -49.93
N ASN A 439 10.95 3.98 -49.37
CA ASN A 439 11.87 3.06 -50.04
C ASN A 439 11.68 1.67 -49.43
N ASP A 440 12.15 0.62 -50.11
CA ASP A 440 12.33 -0.69 -49.49
C ASP A 440 13.19 -0.56 -48.22
N TYR A 441 12.78 -1.27 -47.17
CA TYR A 441 13.55 -1.37 -45.93
C TYR A 441 14.19 -2.76 -45.85
N GLU A 442 15.52 -2.76 -45.72
CA GLU A 442 16.33 -3.96 -45.69
C GLU A 442 16.84 -4.24 -44.27
N LEU A 443 16.51 -5.42 -43.75
CA LEU A 443 16.96 -5.93 -42.47
C LEU A 443 17.81 -7.19 -42.68
N GLN A 444 19.13 -7.04 -42.59
CA GLN A 444 20.07 -8.15 -42.64
C GLN A 444 20.33 -8.70 -41.24
N PHE A 445 20.37 -10.03 -41.08
CA PHE A 445 20.72 -10.69 -39.82
C PHE A 445 21.34 -12.07 -40.03
N LEU A 446 21.99 -12.61 -39.00
CA LEU A 446 22.72 -13.88 -39.05
C LEU A 446 22.30 -14.82 -37.91
N PRO A 447 21.59 -15.93 -38.18
CA PRO A 447 21.41 -17.00 -37.21
C PRO A 447 22.75 -17.61 -36.81
N LEU A 448 23.06 -17.55 -35.51
CA LEU A 448 24.27 -18.11 -34.90
C LEU A 448 23.88 -18.93 -33.68
N LEU A 449 23.50 -20.19 -33.92
CA LEU A 449 23.27 -21.15 -32.84
C LEU A 449 24.56 -21.96 -32.64
N ARG A 450 25.33 -21.64 -31.60
CA ARG A 450 26.50 -22.44 -31.20
C ARG A 450 25.98 -23.70 -30.48
N LYS A 451 26.38 -24.87 -30.99
CA LYS A 451 26.07 -26.16 -30.37
C LYS A 451 26.81 -26.32 -29.05
#